data_AF-A0AAJ2HCS7-F1
#
_entry.id   AF-A0AAJ2HCS7-F1
#
_cell.length_a   1.000
_cell.length_b   1.000
_cell.length_c   1.000
_cell.angle_alpha   90.00
_cell.angle_beta   90.00
_cell.angle_gamma   90.00
#
_symmetry.space_group_name_H-M   'P 1'
#
loop_
_entity.id
_entity.type
_entity.pdbx_description
1 polymer ?
#
loop_
_entity_poly.entity_id
_entity_poly.type
_entity_poly.pdbx_seq_one_letter_code
_entity_poly.pdbx_strand_id
1 'polypeptide(L)'
;MNTKNIAKNLFAGLLLTTAVGTAMAEASRVPDTKFVSTKTRAEVIAELQQARATGQLLVTDRDQDVKAVASAKTRDEVRAELVQARNNGELAISNQ
;
A
#
# COMPACT_ATOMS: atom_id res chain seq x y z
N MET A 1 -49.48 -10.70 -5.59
CA MET A 1 -48.05 -10.67 -5.98
C MET A 1 -47.36 -9.65 -5.07
N ASN A 2 -47.20 -9.99 -3.79
CA ASN A 2 -46.00 -10.51 -3.12
C ASN A 2 -44.93 -9.43 -2.82
N THR A 3 -45.26 -8.55 -1.87
CA THR A 3 -44.37 -7.60 -1.19
C THR A 3 -43.54 -8.33 -0.13
N LYS A 4 -42.67 -9.24 -0.55
CA LYS A 4 -41.66 -9.85 0.33
C LYS A 4 -40.31 -9.32 -0.12
N ASN A 5 -39.80 -8.33 0.61
CA ASN A 5 -38.37 -8.06 0.89
C ASN A 5 -38.22 -6.74 1.67
N ILE A 6 -39.17 -6.48 2.60
CA ILE A 6 -39.09 -5.35 3.53
C ILE A 6 -38.09 -5.69 4.63
N ALA A 7 -37.05 -4.86 4.72
CA ALA A 7 -36.27 -4.55 5.91
C ALA A 7 -35.76 -5.73 6.74
N LYS A 8 -34.62 -6.30 6.36
CA LYS A 8 -33.74 -7.03 7.29
C LYS A 8 -32.30 -6.68 7.00
N ASN A 9 -31.85 -5.55 7.54
CA ASN A 9 -30.46 -5.33 7.95
C ASN A 9 -30.56 -4.39 9.16
N LEU A 10 -30.93 -4.99 10.28
CA LEU A 10 -30.94 -4.35 11.59
C LEU A 10 -29.48 -4.07 11.94
N PHE A 11 -29.06 -2.80 11.88
CA PHE A 11 -27.74 -2.35 12.31
C PHE A 11 -27.63 -2.51 13.84
N ALA A 12 -27.33 -3.72 14.28
CA ALA A 12 -26.96 -4.01 15.66
C ALA A 12 -25.49 -3.68 15.86
N GLY A 13 -25.19 -2.64 16.64
CA GLY A 13 -23.82 -2.36 17.05
C GLY A 13 -23.55 -0.95 17.57
N LEU A 14 -24.45 -0.37 18.37
CA LEU A 14 -24.09 0.83 19.14
C LEU A 14 -23.35 0.37 20.41
N LEU A 15 -22.02 0.38 20.37
CA LEU A 15 -21.16 0.25 21.54
C LEU A 15 -20.47 1.59 21.78
N LEU A 16 -21.12 2.46 22.55
CA LEU A 16 -20.52 3.68 23.07
C LEU A 16 -19.94 3.39 24.46
N THR A 17 -18.63 3.13 24.53
CA THR A 17 -17.90 3.20 25.79
C THR A 17 -16.73 4.17 25.61
N THR A 18 -16.88 5.34 26.22
CA THR A 18 -15.83 6.33 26.40
C THR A 18 -14.92 5.89 27.53
N ALA A 19 -13.68 5.54 27.20
CA ALA A 19 -12.58 5.55 28.15
C ALA A 19 -11.45 6.40 27.54
N VAL A 20 -11.36 7.66 27.97
CA VAL A 20 -10.22 8.53 27.70
C VAL A 20 -9.12 8.11 28.66
N GLY A 21 -8.12 7.39 28.15
CA GLY A 21 -6.89 7.07 28.85
C GLY A 21 -5.71 7.71 28.13
N THR A 22 -5.15 8.78 28.70
CA THR A 22 -3.93 9.44 28.20
C THR A 22 -2.70 8.64 28.60
N ALA A 23 -2.12 7.89 27.67
CA ALA A 23 -0.70 7.55 27.61
C ALA A 23 -0.48 6.84 26.28
N MET A 24 0.44 7.31 25.43
CA MET A 24 1.25 6.53 24.48
C MET A 24 2.14 7.55 23.72
N ALA A 25 3.21 8.01 24.37
CA ALA A 25 4.37 8.54 23.67
C ALA A 25 5.52 7.52 23.71
N GLU A 26 5.17 6.22 23.63
CA GLU A 26 6.09 5.22 23.13
C GLU A 26 5.71 5.00 21.67
N ALA A 27 6.54 5.49 20.75
CA ALA A 27 6.46 5.00 19.38
C ALA A 27 6.83 3.51 19.45
N SER A 28 5.82 2.65 19.60
CA SER A 28 5.98 1.21 19.51
C SER A 28 6.65 0.92 18.18
N ARG A 29 7.97 0.69 18.22
CA ARG A 29 8.74 0.24 17.06
C ARG A 29 8.21 -1.14 16.74
N VAL A 30 7.27 -1.21 15.79
CA VAL A 30 6.79 -2.47 15.23
C VAL A 30 8.04 -3.28 14.86
N PRO A 31 8.16 -4.53 15.34
CA PRO A 31 9.29 -5.36 14.95
C PRO A 31 9.30 -5.43 13.42
N ASP A 32 10.49 -5.36 12.83
CA ASP A 32 10.69 -5.37 11.38
C ASP A 32 10.40 -6.79 10.85
N THR A 33 9.13 -7.15 10.83
CA THR A 33 8.66 -8.44 10.35
C THR A 33 8.74 -8.43 8.84
N LYS A 34 9.57 -9.30 8.26
CA LYS A 34 9.64 -9.50 6.81
C LYS A 34 8.29 -9.98 6.29
N PHE A 35 7.48 -9.06 5.77
CA PHE A 35 6.27 -9.37 5.03
C PHE A 35 6.62 -9.70 3.58
N VAL A 36 6.12 -10.83 3.09
CA VAL A 36 6.22 -11.22 1.68
C VAL A 36 4.80 -11.34 1.14
N SER A 37 4.48 -10.55 0.11
CA SER A 37 3.20 -10.65 -0.60
C SER A 37 3.11 -12.00 -1.30
N THR A 38 1.96 -12.66 -1.17
CA THR A 38 1.62 -13.86 -1.95
C THR A 38 1.05 -13.53 -3.33
N LYS A 39 0.62 -12.28 -3.55
CA LYS A 39 0.09 -11.80 -4.83
C LYS A 39 1.20 -11.35 -5.76
N THR A 40 1.03 -11.66 -7.04
CA THR A 40 1.81 -11.08 -8.12
C THR A 40 1.52 -9.58 -8.25
N ARG A 41 2.46 -8.84 -8.85
CA ARG A 41 2.26 -7.41 -9.11
C ARG A 41 1.04 -7.14 -9.99
N ALA A 42 0.77 -8.02 -10.95
CA ALA A 42 -0.38 -7.89 -11.85
C ALA A 42 -1.70 -8.01 -11.08
N GLU A 43 -1.80 -8.98 -10.16
CA GLU A 43 -2.98 -9.16 -9.32
C GLU A 43 -3.22 -7.97 -8.38
N VAL A 44 -2.17 -7.45 -7.75
CA VAL A 44 -2.27 -6.24 -6.90
C VAL A 44 -2.78 -5.05 -7.69
N ILE A 45 -2.28 -4.86 -8.93
CA ILE A 45 -2.71 -3.79 -9.81
C ILE A 45 -4.18 -3.96 -10.23
N ALA A 46 -4.63 -5.19 -10.48
CA ALA A 46 -6.02 -5.48 -10.83
C ALA A 46 -6.97 -5.18 -9.65
N GLU A 47 -6.61 -5.63 -8.44
CA GLU A 47 -7.38 -5.38 -7.22
C GLU A 47 -7.47 -3.88 -6.90
N LEU A 48 -6.35 -3.15 -7.04
CA LEU A 48 -6.33 -1.70 -6.86
C LEU A 48 -7.29 -0.99 -7.81
N GLN A 49 -7.33 -1.38 -9.08
CA GLN A 49 -8.26 -0.82 -10.06
C GLN A 49 -9.71 -1.12 -9.70
N GLN A 50 -10.01 -2.36 -9.29
CA GLN A 50 -11.35 -2.75 -8.86
C GLN A 50 -11.82 -1.95 -7.63
N ALA A 51 -10.95 -1.79 -6.63
CA ALA A 51 -11.28 -1.04 -5.41
C ALA A 51 -11.55 0.45 -5.71
N ARG A 52 -10.81 1.04 -6.66
CA ARG A 52 -11.08 2.40 -7.17
C ARG A 52 -12.42 2.48 -7.91
N ALA A 53 -12.68 1.55 -8.82
CA ALA A 53 -13.92 1.52 -9.61
C ALA A 53 -15.17 1.32 -8.75
N THR A 54 -15.05 0.58 -7.65
CA THR A 54 -16.14 0.31 -6.71
C THR A 54 -16.28 1.36 -5.60
N GLY A 55 -15.42 2.40 -5.59
CA GLY A 55 -15.46 3.46 -4.58
C GLY A 55 -15.06 3.00 -3.18
N GLN A 56 -14.35 1.88 -3.05
CA GLN A 56 -13.87 1.35 -1.77
C GLN A 56 -12.67 2.13 -1.22
N LEU A 57 -12.01 2.92 -2.07
CA LEU A 57 -10.89 3.77 -1.71
C LEU A 57 -11.28 5.24 -1.83
N LEU A 58 -10.85 6.03 -0.85
CA LEU A 58 -10.82 7.48 -1.00
C LEU A 58 -9.73 7.81 -2.02
N VAL A 59 -10.14 8.25 -3.21
CA VAL A 59 -9.21 8.70 -4.26
C VAL A 59 -9.05 10.21 -4.12
N THR A 60 -7.83 10.65 -3.85
CA THR A 60 -7.48 12.08 -3.75
C THR A 60 -6.75 12.55 -5.00
N ASP A 61 -6.61 13.86 -5.20
CA ASP A 61 -5.86 14.42 -6.35
C ASP A 61 -4.42 13.89 -6.42
N ARG A 62 -3.82 13.56 -5.26
CA ARG A 62 -2.47 12.97 -5.18
C ARG A 62 -2.38 11.57 -5.81
N ASP A 63 -3.49 10.85 -5.87
CA ASP A 63 -3.55 9.49 -6.41
C ASP A 63 -3.76 9.46 -7.93
N GLN A 64 -4.19 10.58 -8.50
CA GLN A 64 -4.48 10.75 -9.94
C GLN A 64 -3.20 11.06 -10.74
N ASP A 65 -2.24 11.75 -10.12
CA ASP A 65 -1.04 12.28 -10.78
C ASP A 65 0.20 11.37 -10.73
N VAL A 66 0.03 10.06 -10.53
CA VAL A 66 1.15 9.11 -10.63
C VAL A 66 1.51 8.90 -12.10
N LYS A 67 2.31 9.83 -12.65
CA LYS A 67 2.86 9.68 -14.00
C LYS A 67 3.87 8.54 -14.00
N ALA A 68 3.72 7.63 -14.96
CA ALA A 68 4.72 6.59 -15.19
C ALA A 68 6.05 7.26 -15.56
N VAL A 69 7.05 7.13 -14.68
CA VAL A 69 8.42 7.52 -15.01
C VAL A 69 8.99 6.42 -15.90
N ALA A 70 9.13 6.70 -17.19
CA ALA A 70 9.83 5.82 -18.10
C ALA A 70 11.34 5.93 -17.83
N SER A 71 11.96 4.82 -17.45
CA SER A 71 13.41 4.72 -17.41
C SER A 71 13.96 4.59 -18.84
N ALA A 72 15.05 5.29 -19.14
CA ALA A 72 15.77 5.12 -20.40
C ALA A 72 16.55 3.78 -20.45
N LYS A 73 16.77 3.14 -19.29
CA LYS A 73 17.49 1.87 -19.16
C LYS A 73 16.58 0.75 -18.67
N THR A 74 16.82 -0.46 -19.17
CA THR A 74 16.22 -1.68 -18.65
C THR A 74 16.76 -1.99 -17.25
N ARG A 75 16.03 -2.84 -16.50
CA ARG A 75 16.50 -3.25 -15.16
C ARG A 75 17.82 -4.00 -15.21
N ASP A 76 18.07 -4.76 -16.27
CA ASP A 76 19.29 -5.56 -16.40
C ASP A 76 20.50 -4.66 -16.73
N GLU A 77 20.30 -3.62 -17.54
CA GLU A 77 21.30 -2.58 -17.77
C GLU A 77 21.66 -1.83 -16.48
N VAL A 78 20.65 -1.42 -15.70
CA VAL A 78 20.87 -0.74 -14.41
C VAL A 78 21.64 -1.65 -13.44
N ARG A 79 21.35 -2.95 -13.43
CA ARG A 79 22.10 -3.92 -12.60
C ARG A 79 23.53 -4.08 -13.09
N ALA A 80 23.76 -4.16 -14.39
CA ALA A 80 25.10 -4.25 -14.96
C ALA A 80 25.92 -3.01 -14.61
N GLU A 81 25.36 -1.82 -14.76
CA GLU A 81 25.99 -0.55 -14.38
C GLU A 81 26.27 -0.48 -12.87
N LEU A 82 25.34 -0.93 -12.03
CA LEU A 82 25.55 -0.97 -10.58
C LEU A 82 26.74 -1.86 -10.21
N VAL A 83 26.88 -3.02 -10.86
CA VAL A 83 28.02 -3.92 -10.66
C VAL A 83 29.32 -3.26 -11.14
N GLN A 84 29.31 -2.60 -12.30
CA GLN A 84 30.48 -1.87 -12.80
C GLN A 84 30.90 -0.74 -11.85
N ALA A 85 29.97 0.12 -11.44
CA ALA A 85 30.24 1.21 -10.50
C ALA A 85 30.79 0.70 -9.16
N ARG A 86 30.29 -0.45 -8.68
CA ARG A 86 30.82 -1.10 -7.48
C ARG A 86 32.26 -1.58 -7.68
N ASN A 87 32.55 -2.22 -8.82
CA ASN A 87 33.89 -2.72 -9.12
C ASN A 87 34.90 -1.58 -9.33
N ASN A 88 34.46 -0.46 -9.88
CA ASN A 88 35.27 0.73 -10.08
C ASN A 88 35.45 1.56 -8.81
N GLY A 89 34.79 1.21 -7.70
CA GLY A 89 34.85 1.97 -6.45
C GLY A 89 34.13 3.33 -6.52
N GLU A 90 33.25 3.53 -7.50
CA GLU A 90 32.54 4.79 -7.74
C GLU A 90 31.34 4.99 -6.81
N LEU A 91 30.94 3.95 -6.07
CA LEU A 91 29.83 4.01 -5.14
C LEU A 91 30.28 4.58 -3.78
N ALA A 92 29.75 5.75 -3.41
CA ALA A 92 29.77 6.20 -2.03
C ALA A 92 28.82 5.31 -1.21
N ILE A 93 29.35 4.25 -0.60
CA ILE A 93 28.58 3.39 0.30
C ILE A 93 28.36 4.18 1.60
N SER A 94 27.23 4.88 1.70
CA SER A 94 26.77 5.41 2.97
C SER A 94 26.21 4.27 3.81
N ASN A 95 26.91 3.89 4.88
CA ASN A 95 26.37 3.03 5.94
C ASN A 95 25.43 3.89 6.81
N GLN A 96 24.18 4.04 6.37
CA GLN A 96 23.10 4.55 7.22
C GLN A 96 22.10 3.43 7.50
#